data_AF-A0A9P7VQP5-F1
#
_entry.id   AF-A0A9P7VQP5-F1
#
_cell.length_a   1.000
_cell.length_b   1.000
_cell.length_c   1.000
_cell.angle_alpha   90.00
_cell.angle_beta   90.00
_cell.angle_gamma   90.00
#
_symmetry.space_group_name_H-M   'P 1'
#
loop_
_entity.id
_entity.type
_entity.pdbx_description
1 polymer ?
#
loop_
_entity_poly.entity_id
_entity_poly.type
_entity_poly.pdbx_seq_one_letter_code
_entity_poly.pdbx_strand_id
1 'polypeptide(L)'
;MSLSPQSLVNVNVEPPPLEIEPLIISGPSGNRVDLVFFSDGYLLKEREKFIVDAMRLAEDVSKNQTFNTVQPILNFWAAFTPSQESGVGVGGKPKNTTYGLYRPGTELRGVYYAKPEVAGAACSSMGDQCDFPILLGNDPLYGGLGGRYTVITSSIANGPSILRHELGHSIIPVGEEYDGGEVYRGVDAYHDLSQPVPWAHWLTYPQEDGQPLRVERSVMPLQDYAWSMLNTSKPWSTEFVSSGTFSRHLVRFSLSGLLESSDLTVELDGVDLGWVPKEGLGVDRWHYDVYRDNGLAGGTHEVKFTLLNMDREGLAQLCNVEILEFGDENEFIATPNYYGVFPTYSVTNKTSYRPTNEDCLMRLVTTSGFCKVCLEGLWHALLSKVSLIDSVTEGCSGKSKSLSVELIPLAQFRQVPIGSTESYTITWSRDGEVIQEFTNKTTLIVDDDAGVTYIVTAKYSTTEVIVDKEGHLVDSMEYMVTDTCAH
;
A
#
# COMPACT_ATOMS: atom_id res chain seq x y z
N MET A 1 -17.77 4.18 11.70
CA MET A 1 -18.70 5.33 11.44
C MET A 1 -19.10 5.28 9.97
N SER A 2 -20.37 5.35 9.61
CA SER A 2 -20.83 5.25 8.21
C SER A 2 -20.25 6.38 7.35
N LEU A 3 -19.36 6.03 6.43
CA LEU A 3 -18.92 6.89 5.34
C LEU A 3 -20.11 7.12 4.40
N SER A 4 -20.63 8.34 4.34
CA SER A 4 -21.67 8.71 3.39
C SER A 4 -21.13 8.74 1.96
N PRO A 5 -21.96 8.51 0.93
CA PRO A 5 -21.53 8.58 -0.46
C PRO A 5 -21.16 10.01 -0.83
N GLN A 6 -19.95 10.17 -1.35
CA GLN A 6 -19.50 11.20 -2.31
C GLN A 6 -20.34 12.49 -2.35
N SER A 7 -19.97 13.49 -1.54
CA SER A 7 -20.34 14.86 -1.87
C SER A 7 -19.49 15.31 -3.06
N LEU A 8 -20.15 15.55 -4.20
CA LEU A 8 -19.58 16.25 -5.36
C LEU A 8 -18.79 17.48 -4.88
N VAL A 9 -17.51 17.55 -5.25
CA VAL A 9 -16.63 18.66 -4.91
C VAL A 9 -17.22 19.94 -5.50
N ASN A 10 -17.46 20.92 -4.63
CA ASN A 10 -18.00 22.22 -4.98
C ASN A 10 -16.93 22.98 -5.80
N VAL A 11 -17.23 23.35 -7.04
CA VAL A 11 -16.29 23.83 -8.08
C VAL A 11 -15.76 25.27 -7.83
N ASN A 12 -15.87 25.81 -6.61
CA ASN A 12 -15.57 27.22 -6.30
C ASN A 12 -14.46 27.43 -5.25
N VAL A 13 -13.63 26.42 -4.98
CA VAL A 13 -12.47 26.58 -4.08
C VAL A 13 -11.24 26.88 -4.93
N GLU A 14 -10.62 28.04 -4.70
CA GLU A 14 -9.35 28.40 -5.34
C GLU A 14 -8.25 27.46 -4.84
N PRO A 15 -7.42 26.88 -5.73
CA PRO A 15 -6.32 26.02 -5.30
C PRO A 15 -5.30 26.84 -4.49
N PRO A 16 -4.65 26.24 -3.49
CA PRO A 16 -3.52 26.89 -2.84
C PRO A 16 -2.38 27.12 -3.85
N PRO A 17 -1.48 28.10 -3.61
CA PRO A 17 -0.29 28.24 -4.43
C PRO A 17 0.57 26.97 -4.30
N LEU A 18 0.89 26.36 -5.44
CA LEU A 18 1.72 25.16 -5.51
C LEU A 18 3.05 25.50 -6.14
N GLU A 19 4.14 25.18 -5.44
CA GLU A 19 5.46 25.06 -6.02
C GLU A 19 5.72 23.58 -6.29
N ILE A 20 5.79 23.22 -7.57
CA ILE A 20 5.90 21.83 -8.02
C ILE A 20 7.37 21.49 -8.33
N GLU A 21 7.87 20.41 -7.75
CA GLU A 21 9.20 19.86 -8.03
C GLU A 21 9.14 18.37 -8.37
N PRO A 22 9.86 17.91 -9.39
CA PRO A 22 10.00 16.48 -9.66
C PRO A 22 10.86 15.83 -8.57
N LEU A 23 10.44 14.67 -8.08
CA LEU A 23 11.22 13.84 -7.16
C LEU A 23 11.84 12.65 -7.91
N ILE A 24 11.00 11.81 -8.51
CA ILE A 24 11.42 10.62 -9.28
C ILE A 24 10.55 10.56 -10.53
N ILE A 25 11.15 10.72 -11.71
CA ILE A 25 10.42 10.77 -12.99
C ILE A 25 10.87 9.63 -13.90
N SER A 26 9.91 8.81 -14.33
CA SER A 26 10.12 7.65 -15.19
C SER A 26 9.57 7.84 -16.62
N GLY A 27 8.86 8.94 -16.87
CA GLY A 27 8.28 9.28 -18.17
C GLY A 27 7.30 10.46 -18.09
N PRO A 28 6.63 10.79 -19.20
CA PRO A 28 5.63 11.86 -19.23
C PRO A 28 4.38 11.47 -18.42
N SER A 29 3.80 12.44 -17.71
CA SER A 29 2.56 12.28 -16.94
C SER A 29 1.37 11.73 -17.75
N GLY A 30 1.31 12.03 -19.05
CA GLY A 30 0.28 11.46 -19.93
C GLY A 30 0.36 9.95 -20.09
N ASN A 31 1.46 9.30 -19.69
CA ASN A 31 1.61 7.85 -19.74
C ASN A 31 2.31 7.26 -18.50
N ARG A 32 2.21 7.93 -17.34
CA ARG A 32 2.72 7.46 -16.05
C ARG A 32 1.68 7.76 -14.99
N VAL A 33 1.68 6.98 -13.93
CA VAL A 33 0.85 7.24 -12.76
C VAL A 33 1.57 8.25 -11.86
N ASP A 34 0.97 9.41 -11.64
CA ASP A 34 1.57 10.49 -10.86
C ASP A 34 1.13 10.44 -9.38
N LEU A 35 2.08 10.12 -8.49
CA LEU A 35 1.94 10.23 -7.04
C LEU A 35 2.48 11.58 -6.58
N VAL A 36 1.64 12.39 -5.94
CA VAL A 36 2.00 13.78 -5.61
C VAL A 36 1.93 13.99 -4.10
N PHE A 37 3.07 14.29 -3.48
CA PHE A 37 3.12 14.73 -2.09
C PHE A 37 2.73 16.20 -1.99
N PHE A 38 1.66 16.51 -1.28
CA PHE A 38 1.23 17.87 -0.96
C PHE A 38 1.62 18.20 0.48
N SER A 39 2.31 19.32 0.70
CA SER A 39 2.82 19.69 2.03
C SER A 39 1.72 20.22 2.95
N ASP A 40 1.64 19.68 4.18
CA ASP A 40 0.80 20.23 5.26
C ASP A 40 1.59 20.44 6.56
N GLY A 41 1.42 21.58 7.20
CA GLY A 41 2.11 21.91 8.45
C GLY A 41 3.60 22.24 8.27
N TYR A 42 4.06 22.45 7.04
CA TYR A 42 5.39 22.99 6.76
C TYR A 42 5.30 24.49 6.55
N LEU A 43 6.02 25.28 7.36
CA LEU A 43 6.15 26.71 7.15
C LEU A 43 6.98 27.02 5.90
N LEU A 44 6.93 28.26 5.41
CA LEU A 44 7.76 28.70 4.27
C LEU A 44 9.26 28.39 4.45
N LYS A 45 9.79 28.59 5.67
CA LYS A 45 11.19 28.29 6.02
C LYS A 45 11.50 26.79 6.11
N GLU A 46 10.48 25.93 6.11
CA GLU A 46 10.58 24.47 6.20
C GLU A 46 10.38 23.79 4.84
N ARG A 47 10.35 24.57 3.74
CA ARG A 47 10.27 24.04 2.36
C ARG A 47 11.27 22.93 2.10
N GLU A 48 12.55 23.16 2.42
CA GLU A 48 13.59 22.15 2.19
C GLU A 48 13.37 20.88 3.01
N LYS A 49 12.87 21.02 4.24
CA LYS A 49 12.50 19.87 5.07
C LYS A 49 11.40 19.04 4.39
N PHE A 50 10.38 19.70 3.83
CA PHE A 50 9.33 19.01 3.09
C PHE A 50 9.87 18.25 1.88
N ILE A 51 10.74 18.86 1.06
CA ILE A 51 11.32 18.20 -0.11
C ILE A 51 12.15 16.97 0.31
N VAL A 52 12.95 17.09 1.36
CA VAL A 52 13.72 15.95 1.93
C VAL A 52 12.79 14.84 2.43
N ASP A 53 11.73 15.19 3.17
CA ASP A 53 10.77 14.22 3.68
C ASP A 53 10.04 13.49 2.55
N ALA A 54 9.56 14.24 1.54
CA ALA A 54 8.86 13.70 0.39
C ALA A 54 9.77 12.81 -0.47
N MET A 55 11.00 13.25 -0.75
CA MET A 55 11.98 12.45 -1.49
C MET A 55 12.29 11.13 -0.76
N ARG A 56 12.57 11.18 0.55
CA ARG A 56 12.84 9.98 1.36
C ARG A 56 11.70 8.97 1.26
N LEU A 57 10.46 9.45 1.36
CA LEU A 57 9.27 8.61 1.27
C LEU A 57 9.07 8.05 -0.15
N ALA A 58 9.25 8.87 -1.18
CA ALA A 58 9.19 8.44 -2.58
C ALA A 58 10.23 7.35 -2.88
N GLU A 59 11.47 7.53 -2.43
CA GLU A 59 12.55 6.56 -2.60
C GLU A 59 12.28 5.25 -1.87
N ASP A 60 11.79 5.32 -0.64
CA ASP A 60 11.51 4.12 0.16
C ASP A 60 10.43 3.23 -0.48
N VAL A 61 9.34 3.85 -0.96
CA VAL A 61 8.22 3.15 -1.60
C VAL A 61 8.63 2.57 -2.95
N SER A 62 9.45 3.29 -3.73
CA SER A 62 9.72 2.98 -5.13
C SER A 62 11.00 2.18 -5.39
N LYS A 63 12.04 2.26 -4.56
CA LYS A 63 13.37 1.75 -4.97
C LYS A 63 13.64 0.30 -4.61
N ASN A 64 13.20 -0.21 -3.46
CA ASN A 64 13.66 -1.54 -2.98
C ASN A 64 12.57 -2.41 -2.36
N GLN A 65 11.33 -1.95 -2.31
CA GLN A 65 10.27 -2.59 -1.54
C GLN A 65 8.98 -2.68 -2.36
N THR A 66 7.87 -2.18 -1.82
CA THR A 66 6.52 -2.51 -2.26
C THR A 66 6.20 -2.18 -3.72
N PHE A 67 6.71 -1.06 -4.25
CA PHE A 67 6.41 -0.59 -5.61
C PHE A 67 7.61 -0.70 -6.56
N ASN A 68 8.67 -1.44 -6.17
CA ASN A 68 9.89 -1.54 -6.98
C ASN A 68 9.62 -2.11 -8.38
N THR A 69 8.80 -3.15 -8.48
CA THR A 69 8.57 -3.84 -9.75
C THR A 69 7.74 -2.98 -10.70
N VAL A 70 6.87 -2.11 -10.17
CA VAL A 70 6.07 -1.16 -10.93
C VAL A 70 6.71 0.22 -11.06
N GLN A 71 7.93 0.45 -10.55
CA GLN A 71 8.53 1.79 -10.55
C GLN A 71 8.57 2.47 -11.93
N PRO A 72 8.86 1.78 -13.06
CA PRO A 72 8.93 2.43 -14.37
C PRO A 72 7.62 3.06 -14.86
N ILE A 73 6.47 2.66 -14.30
CA ILE A 73 5.15 3.23 -14.63
C ILE A 73 4.74 4.34 -13.66
N LEU A 74 5.59 4.71 -12.70
CA LEU A 74 5.30 5.71 -11.68
C LEU A 74 6.16 6.97 -11.83
N ASN A 75 5.55 8.09 -11.50
CA ASN A 75 6.20 9.37 -11.25
C ASN A 75 5.89 9.84 -9.82
N PHE A 76 6.83 10.54 -9.21
CA PHE A 76 6.70 11.13 -7.90
C PHE A 76 7.00 12.62 -7.95
N TRP A 77 6.10 13.43 -7.40
CA TRP A 77 6.20 14.89 -7.37
C TRP A 77 6.04 15.42 -5.95
N ALA A 78 6.66 16.56 -5.68
CA ALA A 78 6.42 17.38 -4.51
C ALA A 78 5.64 18.64 -4.92
N ALA A 79 4.57 18.93 -4.19
CA ALA A 79 3.73 20.11 -4.34
C ALA A 79 3.74 20.89 -3.02
N PHE A 80 4.61 21.90 -2.95
CA PHE A 80 4.78 22.70 -1.74
C PHE A 80 3.81 23.88 -1.68
N THR A 81 3.14 24.00 -0.55
CA THR A 81 2.38 25.17 -0.12
C THR A 81 2.76 25.50 1.33
N PRO A 82 3.21 26.72 1.64
CA PRO A 82 3.52 27.11 3.00
C PRO A 82 2.24 27.13 3.86
N SER A 83 2.25 26.38 4.95
CA SER A 83 1.23 26.47 6.01
C SER A 83 1.48 27.66 6.93
N GLN A 84 0.43 28.16 7.59
CA GLN A 84 0.54 29.26 8.56
C GLN A 84 1.02 28.80 9.93
N GLU A 85 0.74 27.54 10.27
CA GLU A 85 1.22 26.89 11.49
C GLU A 85 2.06 25.65 11.14
N SER A 86 2.97 25.29 12.05
CA SER A 86 3.82 24.10 11.89
C SER A 86 3.19 22.87 12.55
N GLY A 87 3.32 21.74 11.88
CA GLY A 87 2.87 20.41 12.31
C GLY A 87 1.36 20.16 12.27
N VAL A 88 0.96 19.03 12.85
CA VAL A 88 -0.41 18.51 12.80
C VAL A 88 -1.18 18.90 14.08
N GLY A 89 -2.50 19.06 13.96
CA GLY A 89 -3.41 19.31 15.09
C GLY A 89 -3.65 18.08 15.96
N VAL A 90 -4.12 18.26 17.20
CA VAL A 90 -4.40 17.16 18.15
C VAL A 90 -5.68 17.44 18.95
N GLY A 91 -6.30 16.41 19.50
CA GLY A 91 -7.52 16.57 20.32
C GLY A 91 -8.72 17.06 19.51
N GLY A 92 -8.82 16.66 18.23
CA GLY A 92 -9.91 17.03 17.34
C GLY A 92 -9.83 18.47 16.83
N LYS A 93 -8.69 19.13 17.04
CA LYS A 93 -8.49 20.54 16.68
C LYS A 93 -7.41 20.66 15.61
N PRO A 94 -7.81 20.85 14.34
CA PRO A 94 -6.88 21.22 13.28
C PRO A 94 -6.13 22.51 13.61
N LYS A 95 -4.85 22.55 13.24
CA LYS A 95 -4.11 23.80 13.15
C LYS A 95 -4.48 24.53 11.85
N ASN A 96 -4.11 25.79 11.74
CA ASN A 96 -4.23 26.58 10.52
C ASN A 96 -3.15 26.19 9.49
N THR A 97 -3.26 24.97 8.98
CA THR A 97 -2.42 24.43 7.90
C THR A 97 -3.20 24.36 6.60
N THR A 98 -2.51 24.11 5.48
CA THR A 98 -3.08 24.14 4.13
C THR A 98 -4.35 23.28 4.00
N TYR A 99 -4.28 22.03 4.43
CA TYR A 99 -5.30 20.99 4.39
C TYR A 99 -5.89 20.67 5.78
N GLY A 100 -5.34 21.26 6.84
CA GLY A 100 -5.87 21.17 8.20
C GLY A 100 -5.73 19.76 8.78
N LEU A 101 -4.55 19.16 8.69
CA LEU A 101 -4.33 17.83 9.25
C LEU A 101 -4.43 17.81 10.78
N TYR A 102 -5.06 16.77 11.34
CA TYR A 102 -5.25 16.63 12.78
C TYR A 102 -5.48 15.18 13.26
N ARG A 103 -5.19 14.94 14.54
CA ARG A 103 -5.59 13.74 15.28
C ARG A 103 -6.86 13.98 16.10
N PRO A 104 -7.82 13.03 16.16
CA PRO A 104 -9.03 13.17 16.98
C PRO A 104 -8.76 13.25 18.48
N GLY A 105 -7.70 12.59 18.97
CA GLY A 105 -7.25 12.67 20.35
C GLY A 105 -5.72 12.71 20.44
N THR A 106 -5.18 12.18 21.54
CA THR A 106 -3.73 12.01 21.73
C THR A 106 -3.22 10.69 21.13
N GLU A 107 -4.12 9.88 20.57
CA GLU A 107 -3.79 8.56 20.05
C GLU A 107 -2.97 8.63 18.77
N LEU A 108 -1.97 7.76 18.69
CA LEU A 108 -1.21 7.49 17.48
C LEU A 108 -1.94 6.49 16.57
N ARG A 109 -3.13 6.90 16.09
CA ARG A 109 -3.99 6.12 15.19
C ARG A 109 -4.03 6.72 13.78
N GLY A 110 -4.99 7.60 13.53
CA GLY A 110 -5.25 8.18 12.22
C GLY A 110 -5.05 9.69 12.22
N VAL A 111 -4.56 10.21 11.11
CA VAL A 111 -4.47 11.65 10.85
C VAL A 111 -5.48 12.00 9.76
N TYR A 112 -6.40 12.89 10.10
CA TYR A 112 -7.51 13.30 9.24
C TYR A 112 -7.25 14.69 8.68
N TYR A 113 -7.89 15.04 7.57
CA TYR A 113 -7.87 16.38 6.97
C TYR A 113 -9.20 17.10 7.22
N ALA A 114 -9.13 18.40 7.47
CA ALA A 114 -10.32 19.24 7.69
C ALA A 114 -10.79 19.98 6.42
N LYS A 115 -9.95 20.00 5.36
CA LYS A 115 -10.19 20.78 4.13
C LYS A 115 -10.08 19.92 2.86
N PRO A 116 -10.90 18.86 2.69
CA PRO A 116 -10.86 17.99 1.51
C PRO A 116 -11.10 18.71 0.18
N GLU A 117 -11.86 19.81 0.21
CA GLU A 117 -12.14 20.66 -0.94
C GLU A 117 -10.89 21.39 -1.43
N VAL A 118 -9.99 21.80 -0.51
CA VAL A 118 -8.71 22.44 -0.84
C VAL A 118 -7.74 21.41 -1.44
N ALA A 119 -7.69 20.19 -0.90
CA ALA A 119 -6.91 19.09 -1.47
C ALA A 119 -7.40 18.73 -2.89
N GLY A 120 -8.72 18.74 -3.11
CA GLY A 120 -9.32 18.51 -4.42
C GLY A 120 -8.98 19.60 -5.42
N ALA A 121 -9.07 20.86 -5.02
CA ALA A 121 -8.68 22.00 -5.86
C ALA A 121 -7.19 21.95 -6.21
N ALA A 122 -6.32 21.65 -5.24
CA ALA A 122 -4.87 21.51 -5.45
C ALA A 122 -4.54 20.44 -6.50
N CYS A 123 -5.03 19.22 -6.31
CA CYS A 123 -4.82 18.12 -7.26
C CYS A 123 -5.39 18.45 -8.65
N SER A 124 -6.61 19.02 -8.72
CA SER A 124 -7.23 19.41 -10.00
C SER A 124 -6.44 20.51 -10.73
N SER A 125 -5.76 21.40 -10.00
CA SER A 125 -4.95 22.47 -10.60
C SER A 125 -3.70 21.95 -11.32
N MET A 126 -3.32 20.70 -11.08
CA MET A 126 -2.19 20.04 -11.75
C MET A 126 -2.60 19.34 -13.06
N GLY A 127 -3.87 19.43 -13.47
CA GLY A 127 -4.36 18.77 -14.68
C GLY A 127 -4.21 17.25 -14.57
N ASP A 128 -3.56 16.65 -15.57
CA ASP A 128 -3.34 15.20 -15.62
C ASP A 128 -2.18 14.74 -14.71
N GLN A 129 -1.41 15.67 -14.11
CA GLN A 129 -0.25 15.36 -13.24
C GLN A 129 -0.65 15.09 -11.77
N CYS A 130 -1.79 14.43 -11.53
CA CYS A 130 -2.23 14.08 -10.18
C CYS A 130 -3.21 12.88 -10.18
N ASP A 131 -2.68 11.66 -10.16
CA ASP A 131 -3.49 10.45 -9.99
C ASP A 131 -3.77 10.14 -8.52
N PHE A 132 -2.72 10.18 -7.70
CA PHE A 132 -2.78 9.79 -6.29
C PHE A 132 -2.19 10.88 -5.39
N PRO A 133 -3.04 11.80 -4.89
CA PRO A 133 -2.61 12.85 -3.98
C PRO A 133 -2.30 12.29 -2.58
N ILE A 134 -1.10 12.61 -2.08
CA ILE A 134 -0.60 12.24 -0.75
C ILE A 134 -0.46 13.51 0.09
N LEU A 135 -1.26 13.68 1.14
CA LEU A 135 -1.10 14.78 2.09
C LEU A 135 -0.03 14.42 3.12
N LEU A 136 1.14 15.06 3.03
CA LEU A 136 2.28 14.83 3.92
C LEU A 136 2.28 15.85 5.06
N GLY A 137 1.99 15.38 6.27
CA GLY A 137 2.05 16.17 7.49
C GLY A 137 3.45 16.31 8.09
N ASN A 138 3.82 17.54 8.48
CA ASN A 138 5.06 17.84 9.21
C ASN A 138 5.01 17.34 10.68
N ASP A 139 5.01 16.03 10.87
CA ASP A 139 4.90 15.40 12.17
C ASP A 139 5.78 14.15 12.23
N PRO A 140 6.65 14.00 13.24
CA PRO A 140 7.54 12.85 13.36
C PRO A 140 6.84 11.57 13.87
N LEU A 141 5.55 11.62 14.20
CA LEU A 141 4.82 10.52 14.86
C LEU A 141 3.90 9.77 13.90
N TYR A 142 3.60 8.52 14.24
CA TYR A 142 2.69 7.62 13.55
C TYR A 142 1.37 8.31 13.21
N GLY A 143 0.89 8.00 12.02
CA GLY A 143 -0.39 8.46 11.54
C GLY A 143 -0.52 8.29 10.04
N GLY A 144 -1.66 7.78 9.63
CA GLY A 144 -2.04 7.73 8.23
C GLY A 144 -3.54 7.60 8.08
N LEU A 145 -3.98 7.72 6.84
CA LEU A 145 -5.35 7.43 6.43
C LEU A 145 -5.38 7.15 4.93
N GLY A 146 -5.84 5.97 4.54
CA GLY A 146 -6.08 5.61 3.14
C GLY A 146 -7.33 6.26 2.56
N GLY A 147 -7.47 6.20 1.24
CA GLY A 147 -8.62 6.71 0.50
C GLY A 147 -8.22 7.74 -0.56
N ARG A 148 -9.18 8.58 -1.00
CA ARG A 148 -8.95 9.50 -2.13
C ARG A 148 -7.73 10.40 -1.94
N TYR A 149 -7.53 10.90 -0.73
CA TYR A 149 -6.32 11.63 -0.33
C TYR A 149 -5.61 10.77 0.69
N THR A 150 -4.51 10.15 0.29
CA THR A 150 -3.67 9.38 1.20
C THR A 150 -3.03 10.33 2.20
N VAL A 151 -3.25 10.14 3.50
CA VAL A 151 -2.62 10.95 4.53
C VAL A 151 -1.48 10.17 5.15
N ILE A 152 -0.34 10.84 5.33
CA ILE A 152 0.81 10.28 6.02
C ILE A 152 1.52 11.37 6.83
N THR A 153 2.42 10.96 7.72
CA THR A 153 3.31 11.86 8.45
C THR A 153 4.76 11.66 8.03
N SER A 154 5.61 12.63 8.36
CA SER A 154 7.07 12.56 8.13
C SER A 154 7.81 11.67 9.14
N SER A 155 7.11 10.80 9.89
CA SER A 155 7.73 9.85 10.81
C SER A 155 8.87 9.08 10.12
N ILE A 156 10.01 9.00 10.81
CA ILE A 156 11.15 8.19 10.35
C ILE A 156 10.86 6.71 10.59
N ALA A 157 10.25 6.37 11.73
CA ALA A 157 10.02 4.99 12.12
C ALA A 157 8.86 4.33 11.35
N ASN A 158 7.80 5.09 11.07
CA ASN A 158 6.54 4.55 10.55
C ASN A 158 6.06 5.19 9.24
N GLY A 159 6.50 6.40 8.91
CA GLY A 159 6.06 7.10 7.69
C GLY A 159 6.13 6.23 6.43
N PRO A 160 7.24 5.50 6.18
CA PRO A 160 7.34 4.67 4.99
C PRO A 160 6.43 3.42 4.99
N SER A 161 6.33 2.69 6.11
CA SER A 161 5.44 1.53 6.18
C SER A 161 3.97 1.91 6.03
N ILE A 162 3.56 2.99 6.69
CA ILE A 162 2.20 3.52 6.58
C ILE A 162 1.92 4.03 5.18
N LEU A 163 2.86 4.75 4.55
CA LEU A 163 2.68 5.20 3.17
C LEU A 163 2.41 4.03 2.21
N ARG A 164 3.16 2.93 2.31
CA ARG A 164 2.94 1.76 1.45
C ARG A 164 1.57 1.12 1.71
N HIS A 165 1.17 1.02 2.99
CA HIS A 165 -0.12 0.45 3.38
C HIS A 165 -1.28 1.29 2.86
N GLU A 166 -1.25 2.60 3.11
CA GLU A 166 -2.33 3.50 2.68
C GLU A 166 -2.37 3.66 1.16
N LEU A 167 -1.22 3.64 0.46
CA LEU A 167 -1.21 3.58 -1.00
C LEU A 167 -1.77 2.26 -1.53
N GLY A 168 -1.63 1.15 -0.80
CA GLY A 168 -2.32 -0.11 -1.11
C GLY A 168 -3.83 0.09 -1.20
N HIS A 169 -4.43 0.69 -0.18
CA HIS A 169 -5.86 1.04 -0.16
C HIS A 169 -6.27 2.05 -1.22
N SER A 170 -5.39 3.02 -1.52
CA SER A 170 -5.71 4.10 -2.46
C SER A 170 -5.62 3.66 -3.92
N ILE A 171 -4.69 2.76 -4.25
CA ILE A 171 -4.41 2.32 -5.63
C ILE A 171 -5.14 1.03 -5.95
N ILE A 172 -5.10 0.05 -5.05
CA ILE A 172 -5.60 -1.29 -5.30
C ILE A 172 -7.04 -1.38 -4.78
N PRO A 173 -7.97 -2.03 -5.50
CA PRO A 173 -9.28 -2.37 -4.95
C PRO A 173 -9.14 -3.51 -3.92
N VAL A 174 -8.57 -3.20 -2.75
CA VAL A 174 -8.35 -4.10 -1.60
C VAL A 174 -9.15 -3.66 -0.37
N GLY A 175 -9.18 -4.53 0.63
CA GLY A 175 -9.64 -4.24 1.97
C GLY A 175 -8.51 -4.36 2.98
N GLU A 176 -8.90 -4.42 4.24
CA GLU A 176 -8.00 -4.76 5.33
C GLU A 176 -7.78 -6.27 5.35
N GLU A 177 -6.54 -6.68 5.61
CA GLU A 177 -6.26 -8.08 5.95
C GLU A 177 -6.13 -8.26 7.47
N TYR A 178 -5.77 -7.23 8.24
CA TYR A 178 -5.69 -7.33 9.70
C TYR A 178 -7.07 -7.45 10.36
N ASP A 179 -7.08 -7.98 11.57
CA ASP A 179 -8.28 -8.17 12.37
C ASP A 179 -8.68 -6.86 13.07
N GLY A 180 -9.98 -6.57 13.18
CA GLY A 180 -10.51 -5.29 13.69
C GLY A 180 -10.56 -4.16 12.68
N GLY A 181 -10.47 -4.48 11.41
CA GLY A 181 -10.80 -3.56 10.34
C GLY A 181 -12.31 -3.28 10.27
N GLU A 182 -12.65 -2.23 9.54
CA GLU A 182 -14.04 -1.93 9.15
C GLU A 182 -14.36 -2.35 7.70
N VAL A 183 -13.34 -2.57 6.86
CA VAL A 183 -13.49 -2.73 5.41
C VAL A 183 -12.80 -4.00 4.92
N TYR A 184 -13.58 -5.03 4.59
CA TYR A 184 -13.08 -6.28 4.01
C TYR A 184 -13.74 -6.48 2.64
N ARG A 185 -13.06 -6.12 1.56
CA ARG A 185 -13.59 -6.14 0.19
C ARG A 185 -12.44 -6.26 -0.81
N GLY A 186 -12.76 -6.45 -2.09
CA GLY A 186 -11.73 -6.37 -3.12
C GLY A 186 -11.03 -7.70 -3.39
N VAL A 187 -9.85 -7.62 -3.99
CA VAL A 187 -9.12 -8.80 -4.49
C VAL A 187 -8.60 -9.72 -3.39
N ASP A 188 -8.42 -9.20 -2.19
CA ASP A 188 -7.85 -9.86 -1.01
C ASP A 188 -8.90 -10.27 0.04
N ALA A 189 -10.19 -10.10 -0.26
CA ALA A 189 -11.26 -10.44 0.65
C ALA A 189 -12.26 -11.44 0.05
N TYR A 190 -12.68 -12.40 0.87
CA TYR A 190 -13.66 -13.41 0.51
C TYR A 190 -14.68 -13.60 1.65
N HIS A 191 -15.95 -13.81 1.30
CA HIS A 191 -17.07 -13.75 2.27
C HIS A 191 -18.00 -14.96 2.25
N ASP A 192 -17.99 -15.74 1.18
CA ASP A 192 -18.91 -16.85 0.98
C ASP A 192 -18.16 -18.07 0.47
N LEU A 193 -17.89 -19.02 1.37
CA LEU A 193 -17.16 -20.27 1.09
C LEU A 193 -17.80 -21.15 0.00
N SER A 194 -19.03 -20.85 -0.44
CA SER A 194 -19.71 -21.55 -1.54
C SER A 194 -19.39 -20.98 -2.93
N GLN A 195 -18.79 -19.78 -3.01
CA GLN A 195 -18.40 -19.13 -4.26
C GLN A 195 -16.95 -19.48 -4.63
N PRO A 196 -16.51 -19.31 -5.89
CA PRO A 196 -15.10 -19.44 -6.23
C PRO A 196 -14.22 -18.47 -5.44
N VAL A 197 -13.06 -18.93 -4.95
CA VAL A 197 -12.08 -18.09 -4.27
C VAL A 197 -11.53 -17.04 -5.24
N PRO A 198 -11.55 -15.73 -4.92
CA PRO A 198 -11.10 -14.69 -5.85
C PRO A 198 -9.64 -14.85 -6.31
N TRP A 199 -8.80 -15.41 -5.45
CA TRP A 199 -7.38 -15.69 -5.69
C TRP A 199 -7.09 -17.19 -5.93
N ALA A 200 -8.04 -17.96 -6.47
CA ALA A 200 -7.89 -19.40 -6.65
C ALA A 200 -6.60 -19.82 -7.39
N HIS A 201 -6.14 -19.02 -8.36
CA HIS A 201 -4.92 -19.27 -9.14
C HIS A 201 -3.61 -19.07 -8.34
N TRP A 202 -3.68 -18.45 -7.17
CA TRP A 202 -2.55 -18.31 -6.26
C TRP A 202 -2.51 -19.36 -5.16
N LEU A 203 -3.57 -20.16 -4.98
CA LEU A 203 -3.64 -21.18 -3.93
C LEU A 203 -2.44 -22.14 -4.01
N THR A 204 -1.78 -22.36 -2.87
CA THR A 204 -0.64 -23.30 -2.79
C THR A 204 -1.08 -24.72 -3.13
N TYR A 205 -2.29 -25.09 -2.67
CA TYR A 205 -2.96 -26.32 -3.06
C TYR A 205 -4.26 -25.95 -3.76
N PRO A 206 -4.33 -26.07 -5.10
CA PRO A 206 -5.55 -25.80 -5.85
C PRO A 206 -6.72 -26.62 -5.32
N GLN A 207 -7.91 -26.02 -5.30
CA GLN A 207 -9.12 -26.74 -4.90
C GLN A 207 -9.41 -27.88 -5.89
N GLU A 208 -9.43 -29.11 -5.41
CA GLU A 208 -9.88 -30.27 -6.19
C GLU A 208 -11.41 -30.28 -6.28
N ASP A 209 -11.94 -30.68 -7.45
CA ASP A 209 -13.38 -30.78 -7.68
C ASP A 209 -14.06 -31.68 -6.63
N GLY A 210 -15.06 -31.12 -5.95
CA GLY A 210 -15.86 -31.84 -4.95
C GLY A 210 -15.26 -31.94 -3.55
N GLN A 211 -14.04 -31.42 -3.32
CA GLN A 211 -13.47 -31.29 -1.97
C GLN A 211 -13.85 -29.96 -1.33
N PRO A 212 -14.17 -29.94 -0.02
CA PRO A 212 -14.39 -28.69 0.69
C PRO A 212 -13.09 -27.89 0.74
N LEU A 213 -13.21 -26.59 0.54
CA LEU A 213 -12.10 -25.65 0.68
C LEU A 213 -11.61 -25.67 2.14
N ARG A 214 -10.32 -25.93 2.33
CA ARG A 214 -9.69 -25.89 3.65
C ARG A 214 -9.65 -24.44 4.14
N VAL A 215 -10.30 -24.18 5.27
CA VAL A 215 -10.19 -22.94 6.03
C VAL A 215 -9.18 -23.15 7.15
N GLU A 216 -8.18 -22.27 7.23
CA GLU A 216 -7.15 -22.35 8.27
C GLU A 216 -7.78 -22.02 9.63
N ARG A 217 -7.58 -22.90 10.61
CA ARG A 217 -8.29 -22.83 11.89
C ARG A 217 -7.66 -21.79 12.82
N SER A 218 -8.34 -20.65 12.98
CA SER A 218 -7.97 -19.59 13.93
C SER A 218 -9.20 -19.02 14.63
N VAL A 219 -8.98 -18.23 15.68
CA VAL A 219 -9.98 -17.36 16.32
C VAL A 219 -9.28 -16.15 16.93
N MET A 220 -10.00 -15.05 17.14
CA MET A 220 -9.54 -13.88 17.88
C MET A 220 -10.40 -13.67 19.14
N PRO A 221 -10.04 -14.28 20.29
CA PRO A 221 -10.83 -14.16 21.52
C PRO A 221 -10.86 -12.75 22.12
N LEU A 222 -9.82 -11.95 21.86
CA LEU A 222 -9.72 -10.58 22.35
C LEU A 222 -9.28 -9.65 21.22
N GLN A 223 -9.99 -8.53 21.13
CA GLN A 223 -9.54 -7.32 20.47
C GLN A 223 -9.96 -6.13 21.29
N ASP A 224 -8.98 -5.31 21.68
CA ASP A 224 -9.20 -4.11 22.47
C ASP A 224 -8.36 -2.96 21.93
N TYR A 225 -9.05 -1.92 21.46
CA TYR A 225 -8.47 -0.65 21.07
C TYR A 225 -8.36 0.26 22.31
N ALA A 226 -7.45 -0.09 23.20
CA ALA A 226 -7.37 0.48 24.54
C ALA A 226 -7.14 2.00 24.57
N TRP A 227 -6.31 2.52 23.64
CA TRP A 227 -5.93 3.94 23.56
C TRP A 227 -5.61 4.60 24.92
N SER A 228 -5.00 3.84 25.81
CA SER A 228 -4.91 4.15 27.23
C SER A 228 -3.53 4.66 27.60
N MET A 229 -3.46 5.84 28.23
CA MET A 229 -2.24 6.29 28.89
C MET A 229 -1.99 5.43 30.13
N LEU A 230 -0.80 4.86 30.23
CA LEU A 230 -0.43 3.99 31.34
C LEU A 230 0.04 4.83 32.55
N ASN A 231 -0.19 4.29 33.75
CA ASN A 231 0.20 4.90 35.02
C ASN A 231 0.77 3.82 35.96
N THR A 232 1.73 4.19 36.80
CA THR A 232 2.38 3.29 37.77
C THR A 232 1.47 2.91 38.95
N SER A 233 0.44 3.71 39.21
CA SER A 233 -0.52 3.53 40.30
C SER A 233 -1.54 2.43 40.04
N LYS A 234 -1.82 2.10 38.77
CA LYS A 234 -2.80 1.08 38.39
C LYS A 234 -2.44 0.46 37.03
N PRO A 235 -2.27 -0.87 36.94
CA PRO A 235 -2.06 -1.54 35.65
C PRO A 235 -3.32 -1.46 34.79
N TRP A 236 -3.12 -1.49 33.48
CA TRP A 236 -4.20 -1.75 32.53
C TRP A 236 -4.36 -3.27 32.39
N SER A 237 -5.59 -3.78 32.43
CA SER A 237 -5.86 -5.21 32.26
C SER A 237 -7.25 -5.41 31.66
N THR A 238 -7.42 -6.53 30.97
CA THR A 238 -8.72 -6.98 30.47
C THR A 238 -8.77 -8.51 30.44
N GLU A 239 -9.97 -9.04 30.51
CA GLU A 239 -10.23 -10.48 30.50
C GLU A 239 -10.79 -10.92 29.15
N PHE A 240 -10.48 -12.16 28.77
CA PHE A 240 -11.06 -12.81 27.60
C PHE A 240 -11.29 -14.30 27.88
N VAL A 241 -12.09 -14.96 27.04
CA VAL A 241 -12.41 -16.38 27.22
C VAL A 241 -11.83 -17.20 26.10
N SER A 242 -10.98 -18.18 26.44
CA SER A 242 -10.51 -19.20 25.51
C SER A 242 -11.40 -20.43 25.55
N SER A 243 -11.57 -21.06 24.38
CA SER A 243 -12.21 -22.37 24.28
C SER A 243 -11.34 -23.50 24.83
N GLY A 244 -10.02 -23.30 24.90
CA GLY A 244 -9.05 -24.33 25.24
C GLY A 244 -8.84 -25.41 24.16
N THR A 245 -9.28 -25.16 22.93
CA THR A 245 -9.25 -26.14 21.83
C THR A 245 -8.20 -25.87 20.75
N PHE A 246 -7.44 -24.78 20.88
CA PHE A 246 -6.38 -24.39 19.95
C PHE A 246 -5.01 -24.75 20.51
N SER A 247 -4.03 -24.89 19.62
CA SER A 247 -2.72 -25.46 19.95
C SER A 247 -1.64 -24.41 20.16
N ARG A 248 -1.88 -23.17 19.70
CA ARG A 248 -0.92 -22.07 19.71
C ARG A 248 -1.66 -20.74 19.90
N HIS A 249 -0.96 -19.71 20.38
CA HIS A 249 -1.53 -18.37 20.47
C HIS A 249 -0.50 -17.26 20.18
N LEU A 250 -1.03 -16.08 19.89
CA LEU A 250 -0.30 -14.83 19.67
C LEU A 250 -0.93 -13.76 20.57
N VAL A 251 -0.08 -13.08 21.33
CA VAL A 251 -0.42 -11.80 21.96
C VAL A 251 0.15 -10.70 21.09
N ARG A 252 -0.72 -9.93 20.44
CA ARG A 252 -0.35 -8.78 19.60
C ARG A 252 -0.75 -7.50 20.29
N PHE A 253 0.11 -6.51 20.31
CA PHE A 253 -0.20 -5.21 20.90
C PHE A 253 0.64 -4.11 20.28
N SER A 254 0.25 -2.86 20.49
CA SER A 254 1.11 -1.72 20.12
C SER A 254 1.23 -0.72 21.24
N LEU A 255 2.43 -0.15 21.35
CA LEU A 255 2.83 0.75 22.42
C LEU A 255 3.48 2.00 21.84
N SER A 256 3.43 3.08 22.62
CA SER A 256 4.17 4.32 22.40
C SER A 256 4.80 4.81 23.70
N GLY A 257 5.93 5.52 23.62
CA GLY A 257 6.54 6.23 24.74
C GLY A 257 7.27 5.34 25.77
N LEU A 258 7.59 4.10 25.41
CA LEU A 258 8.34 3.14 26.24
C LEU A 258 9.66 2.81 25.55
N LEU A 259 10.79 3.09 26.22
CA LEU A 259 12.12 3.05 25.60
C LEU A 259 12.96 1.87 26.10
N GLU A 260 12.68 1.36 27.29
CA GLU A 260 13.46 0.31 27.95
C GLU A 260 12.56 -0.85 28.37
N SER A 261 13.08 -2.07 28.40
CA SER A 261 12.32 -3.24 28.86
C SER A 261 11.94 -3.14 30.34
N SER A 262 12.67 -2.32 31.11
CA SER A 262 12.34 -1.97 32.49
C SER A 262 11.19 -0.97 32.64
N ASP A 263 10.69 -0.38 31.54
CA ASP A 263 9.60 0.59 31.62
C ASP A 263 8.23 -0.08 31.87
N LEU A 264 8.03 -1.31 31.41
CA LEU A 264 6.73 -1.99 31.39
C LEU A 264 6.89 -3.50 31.58
N THR A 265 5.94 -4.16 32.25
CA THR A 265 5.73 -5.61 32.15
C THR A 265 4.44 -5.90 31.41
N VAL A 266 4.47 -6.88 30.50
CA VAL A 266 3.29 -7.40 29.80
C VAL A 266 3.10 -8.85 30.24
N GLU A 267 1.95 -9.15 30.84
CA GLU A 267 1.68 -10.46 31.41
C GLU A 267 0.44 -11.10 30.76
N LEU A 268 0.48 -12.41 30.57
CA LEU A 268 -0.68 -13.25 30.30
C LEU A 268 -0.82 -14.27 31.43
N ASP A 269 -1.92 -14.24 32.17
CA ASP A 269 -2.16 -15.06 33.37
C ASP A 269 -1.02 -14.98 34.42
N GLY A 270 -0.43 -13.79 34.55
CA GLY A 270 0.70 -13.55 35.46
C GLY A 270 2.06 -14.06 34.95
N VAL A 271 2.13 -14.58 33.73
CA VAL A 271 3.39 -14.95 33.07
C VAL A 271 3.89 -13.76 32.25
N ASP A 272 5.08 -13.26 32.57
CA ASP A 272 5.74 -12.21 31.79
C ASP A 272 6.03 -12.68 30.36
N LEU A 273 5.57 -11.90 29.39
CA LEU A 273 5.73 -12.17 27.98
C LEU A 273 7.13 -11.82 27.45
N GLY A 274 7.92 -11.05 28.20
CA GLY A 274 9.29 -10.71 27.84
C GLY A 274 9.36 -9.80 26.61
N TRP A 275 8.48 -8.80 26.53
CA TRP A 275 8.49 -7.83 25.45
C TRP A 275 9.83 -7.06 25.40
N VAL A 276 10.24 -6.67 24.19
CA VAL A 276 11.52 -5.95 23.97
C VAL A 276 11.20 -4.63 23.27
N PRO A 277 11.66 -3.47 23.78
CA PRO A 277 11.36 -2.18 23.17
C PRO A 277 12.01 -2.05 21.79
N LYS A 278 11.31 -1.37 20.88
CA LYS A 278 11.88 -0.97 19.59
C LYS A 278 12.91 0.16 19.79
N GLU A 279 14.17 -0.14 19.51
CA GLU A 279 15.25 0.84 19.56
C GLU A 279 14.96 2.06 18.66
N GLY A 280 15.22 3.26 19.18
CA GLY A 280 15.07 4.52 18.45
C GLY A 280 13.63 5.00 18.24
N LEU A 281 12.62 4.34 18.84
CA LEU A 281 11.21 4.68 18.64
C LEU A 281 10.81 6.03 19.26
N GLY A 282 11.39 6.39 20.42
CA GLY A 282 10.98 7.58 21.14
C GLY A 282 9.52 7.50 21.61
N VAL A 283 8.73 8.53 21.27
CA VAL A 283 7.28 8.58 21.55
C VAL A 283 6.43 8.19 20.34
N ASP A 284 7.03 7.56 19.33
CA ASP A 284 6.29 7.02 18.20
C ASP A 284 5.63 5.66 18.57
N ARG A 285 4.80 5.10 17.69
CA ARG A 285 4.07 3.84 17.91
C ARG A 285 4.78 2.67 17.24
N TRP A 286 4.78 1.51 17.91
CA TRP A 286 5.28 0.26 17.33
C TRP A 286 4.36 -0.92 17.67
N HIS A 287 4.29 -1.90 16.75
CA HIS A 287 3.49 -3.12 16.88
C HIS A 287 4.39 -4.30 17.26
N TYR A 288 3.96 -5.07 18.27
CA TYR A 288 4.68 -6.19 18.84
C TYR A 288 3.84 -7.46 18.71
N ASP A 289 4.52 -8.53 18.34
CA ASP A 289 3.94 -9.88 18.23
C ASP A 289 4.69 -10.82 19.16
N VAL A 290 3.97 -11.45 20.08
CA VAL A 290 4.52 -12.46 20.99
C VAL A 290 3.86 -13.81 20.70
N TYR A 291 4.54 -14.62 19.90
CA TYR A 291 4.11 -15.98 19.56
C TYR A 291 4.41 -16.97 20.69
N ARG A 292 3.50 -17.94 20.84
CA ARG A 292 3.60 -19.03 21.82
C ARG A 292 3.12 -20.35 21.19
N ASP A 293 3.98 -21.36 21.24
CA ASP A 293 3.73 -22.69 20.67
C ASP A 293 2.90 -23.60 21.60
N ASN A 294 2.05 -23.01 22.43
CA ASN A 294 1.16 -23.73 23.33
C ASN A 294 -0.24 -23.14 23.31
N GLY A 295 -1.25 -24.00 23.49
CA GLY A 295 -2.64 -23.58 23.64
C GLY A 295 -2.89 -22.89 24.97
N LEU A 296 -3.96 -22.11 25.03
CA LEU A 296 -4.54 -21.63 26.27
C LEU A 296 -5.46 -22.71 26.86
N ALA A 297 -5.66 -22.67 28.17
CA ALA A 297 -6.64 -23.55 28.82
C ALA A 297 -8.07 -23.09 28.48
N GLY A 298 -9.07 -23.95 28.66
CA GLY A 298 -10.45 -23.50 28.56
C GLY A 298 -10.83 -22.64 29.76
N GLY A 299 -11.35 -21.44 29.54
CA GLY A 299 -11.79 -20.55 30.62
C GLY A 299 -11.41 -19.08 30.41
N THR A 300 -11.52 -18.32 31.49
CA THR A 300 -11.17 -16.89 31.53
C THR A 300 -9.66 -16.72 31.72
N HIS A 301 -9.08 -15.83 30.92
CA HIS A 301 -7.68 -15.43 30.94
C HIS A 301 -7.58 -13.92 31.13
N GLU A 302 -6.46 -13.44 31.70
CA GLU A 302 -6.19 -12.02 31.89
C GLU A 302 -4.91 -11.62 31.14
N VAL A 303 -5.01 -10.58 30.31
CA VAL A 303 -3.83 -9.86 29.79
C VAL A 303 -3.67 -8.55 30.56
N LYS A 304 -2.45 -8.23 30.95
CA LYS A 304 -2.15 -7.12 31.86
C LYS A 304 -0.87 -6.40 31.48
N PHE A 305 -0.92 -5.07 31.56
CA PHE A 305 0.14 -4.14 31.22
C PHE A 305 0.42 -3.27 32.45
N THR A 306 1.61 -3.45 33.05
CA THR A 306 2.01 -2.78 34.28
C THR A 306 3.16 -1.83 34.00
N LEU A 307 2.90 -0.52 34.04
CA LEU A 307 3.95 0.49 33.92
C LEU A 307 4.81 0.47 35.19
N LEU A 308 6.12 0.31 35.02
CA LEU A 308 7.09 0.23 36.11
C LEU A 308 7.88 1.53 36.30
N ASN A 309 8.02 2.31 35.23
CA ASN A 309 8.80 3.55 35.25
C ASN A 309 7.90 4.80 35.29
N MET A 310 7.93 5.51 36.42
CA MET A 310 7.14 6.73 36.64
C MET A 310 7.54 7.88 35.70
N ASP A 311 8.78 7.91 35.20
CA ASP A 311 9.25 8.95 34.27
C ASP A 311 8.56 8.85 32.90
N ARG A 312 7.85 7.75 32.64
CA ARG A 312 7.06 7.54 31.42
C ARG A 312 5.60 7.94 31.56
N GLU A 313 5.12 8.32 32.75
CA GLU A 313 3.73 8.76 32.89
C GLU A 313 3.43 9.99 32.02
N GLY A 314 2.28 9.97 31.35
CA GLY A 314 1.92 11.00 30.38
C GLY A 314 2.57 10.83 28.99
N LEU A 315 3.46 9.85 28.82
CA LEU A 315 4.06 9.47 27.53
C LEU A 315 3.73 8.02 27.13
N ALA A 316 3.77 7.10 28.09
CA ALA A 316 3.50 5.68 27.86
C ALA A 316 2.03 5.46 27.50
N GLN A 317 1.78 4.91 26.32
CA GLN A 317 0.43 4.61 25.84
C GLN A 317 0.35 3.16 25.37
N LEU A 318 -0.67 2.45 25.82
CA LEU A 318 -1.16 1.22 25.21
C LEU A 318 -2.17 1.58 24.12
N CYS A 319 -1.85 1.26 22.87
CA CYS A 319 -2.68 1.64 21.73
C CYS A 319 -3.74 0.57 21.43
N ASN A 320 -3.34 -0.71 21.34
CA ASN A 320 -4.23 -1.86 21.20
C ASN A 320 -3.62 -3.11 21.82
N VAL A 321 -4.47 -4.11 22.09
CA VAL A 321 -4.08 -5.49 22.37
C VAL A 321 -5.08 -6.46 21.71
N GLU A 322 -4.54 -7.56 21.20
CA GLU A 322 -5.25 -8.62 20.52
C GLU A 322 -4.71 -9.98 21.01
N ILE A 323 -5.62 -10.95 21.14
CA ILE A 323 -5.27 -12.36 21.33
C ILE A 323 -5.78 -13.11 20.13
N LEU A 324 -4.90 -13.85 19.47
CA LEU A 324 -5.25 -14.79 18.41
C LEU A 324 -4.87 -16.20 18.85
N GLU A 325 -5.72 -17.17 18.58
CA GLU A 325 -5.46 -18.59 18.79
C GLU A 325 -5.49 -19.33 17.46
N PHE A 326 -4.58 -20.29 17.30
CA PHE A 326 -4.38 -21.03 16.05
C PHE A 326 -4.37 -22.53 16.30
N GLY A 327 -4.88 -23.29 15.32
CA GLY A 327 -4.74 -24.75 15.29
C GLY A 327 -3.27 -25.18 15.25
N ASP A 328 -3.02 -26.48 15.24
CA ASP A 328 -1.67 -27.01 15.02
C ASP A 328 -1.19 -26.77 13.57
N GLU A 329 0.00 -27.24 13.19
CA GLU A 329 0.52 -27.06 11.83
C GLU A 329 -0.32 -27.75 10.74
N ASN A 330 -1.10 -28.78 11.09
CA ASN A 330 -2.01 -29.45 10.16
C ASN A 330 -3.32 -28.69 9.98
N GLU A 331 -3.69 -27.85 10.95
CA GLU A 331 -4.93 -27.06 10.96
C GLU A 331 -4.73 -25.59 10.57
N PHE A 332 -3.54 -25.02 10.81
CA PHE A 332 -3.20 -23.62 10.53
C PHE A 332 -1.75 -23.47 10.03
N ILE A 333 -1.58 -23.22 8.73
CA ILE A 333 -0.27 -23.04 8.11
C ILE A 333 0.11 -21.56 8.14
N ALA A 334 0.97 -21.18 9.10
CA ALA A 334 1.41 -19.79 9.27
C ALA A 334 2.63 -19.40 8.43
N THR A 335 3.22 -20.36 7.70
CA THR A 335 4.50 -20.16 7.00
C THR A 335 4.35 -19.20 5.82
N PRO A 336 5.31 -18.26 5.65
CA PRO A 336 5.41 -17.45 4.45
C PRO A 336 5.37 -18.23 3.14
N ASN A 337 4.77 -17.63 2.10
CA ASN A 337 4.46 -18.15 0.78
C ASN A 337 3.35 -19.21 0.71
N TYR A 338 2.63 -19.45 1.81
CA TYR A 338 1.42 -20.28 1.77
C TYR A 338 0.19 -19.40 1.48
N TYR A 339 -0.52 -19.73 0.40
CA TYR A 339 -1.75 -19.07 -0.03
C TYR A 339 -2.92 -20.03 0.17
N GLY A 340 -3.85 -19.61 1.01
CA GLY A 340 -4.99 -20.41 1.43
C GLY A 340 -6.19 -19.51 1.74
N VAL A 341 -6.95 -19.91 2.76
CA VAL A 341 -8.16 -19.22 3.20
C VAL A 341 -8.06 -19.03 4.69
N PHE A 342 -7.64 -17.84 5.10
CA PHE A 342 -7.41 -17.49 6.49
C PHE A 342 -8.56 -16.64 7.01
N PRO A 343 -9.24 -17.03 8.10
CA PRO A 343 -10.22 -16.17 8.74
C PRO A 343 -9.59 -14.83 9.16
N THR A 344 -10.34 -13.76 8.95
CA THR A 344 -10.10 -12.42 9.51
C THR A 344 -11.39 -11.89 10.09
N TYR A 345 -11.29 -11.16 11.20
CA TYR A 345 -12.43 -10.79 12.04
C TYR A 345 -12.60 -9.27 12.06
N SER A 346 -13.78 -8.75 11.70
CA SER A 346 -14.06 -7.31 11.78
C SER A 346 -14.21 -6.80 13.22
N VAL A 347 -14.27 -5.48 13.40
CA VAL A 347 -14.65 -4.84 14.68
C VAL A 347 -16.00 -5.28 15.25
N THR A 348 -16.89 -5.81 14.39
CA THR A 348 -18.21 -6.35 14.79
C THR A 348 -18.20 -7.87 14.87
N ASN A 349 -17.02 -8.48 14.86
CA ASN A 349 -16.80 -9.92 14.87
C ASN A 349 -17.44 -10.66 13.67
N LYS A 350 -17.57 -9.97 12.52
CA LYS A 350 -17.96 -10.62 11.27
C LYS A 350 -16.72 -11.27 10.66
N THR A 351 -16.81 -12.55 10.33
CA THR A 351 -15.74 -13.26 9.63
C THR A 351 -15.77 -12.97 8.14
N SER A 352 -14.59 -12.66 7.60
CA SER A 352 -14.24 -12.78 6.18
C SER A 352 -12.96 -13.59 6.07
N TYR A 353 -12.44 -13.77 4.86
CA TYR A 353 -11.22 -14.51 4.62
C TYR A 353 -10.24 -13.70 3.80
N ARG A 354 -8.94 -13.92 4.06
CA ARG A 354 -7.79 -13.31 3.40
C ARG A 354 -6.86 -14.39 2.80
N PRO A 355 -5.98 -14.05 1.84
CA PRO A 355 -5.19 -15.04 1.12
C PRO A 355 -3.99 -15.62 1.88
N THR A 356 -3.40 -14.87 2.81
CA THR A 356 -2.21 -15.26 3.58
C THR A 356 -2.35 -14.87 5.06
N ASN A 357 -1.48 -15.39 5.92
CA ASN A 357 -1.43 -14.98 7.32
C ASN A 357 -0.31 -13.99 7.65
N GLU A 358 0.90 -14.09 7.10
CA GLU A 358 1.99 -13.16 7.49
C GLU A 358 2.73 -12.54 6.28
N ASP A 359 2.26 -12.76 5.04
CA ASP A 359 2.96 -12.31 3.82
C ASP A 359 2.40 -11.04 3.19
N CYS A 360 1.52 -10.31 3.88
CA CYS A 360 0.94 -9.10 3.32
C CYS A 360 1.10 -7.90 4.25
N LEU A 361 1.64 -6.82 3.68
CA LEU A 361 1.62 -5.48 4.24
C LEU A 361 0.21 -4.99 4.63
N MET A 362 -0.84 -5.44 3.91
CA MET A 362 -2.24 -5.12 4.24
C MET A 362 -2.70 -5.73 5.57
N ARG A 363 -1.94 -6.69 6.11
CA ARG A 363 -2.13 -7.27 7.43
C ARG A 363 -1.07 -6.80 8.43
N LEU A 364 0.19 -6.84 8.02
CA LEU A 364 1.35 -6.54 8.84
C LEU A 364 2.07 -5.31 8.30
N VAL A 365 1.75 -4.16 8.87
CA VAL A 365 2.40 -2.89 8.50
C VAL A 365 3.92 -2.88 8.77
N THR A 366 4.44 -3.81 9.57
CA THR A 366 5.88 -3.97 9.82
C THR A 366 6.62 -4.73 8.70
N THR A 367 5.88 -5.36 7.78
CA THR A 367 6.46 -5.97 6.57
C THR A 367 6.56 -4.95 5.44
N SER A 368 7.29 -5.29 4.38
CA SER A 368 7.59 -4.38 3.27
C SER A 368 6.89 -4.73 1.96
N GLY A 369 6.23 -5.88 1.85
CA GLY A 369 5.71 -6.40 0.59
C GLY A 369 4.21 -6.64 0.62
N PHE A 370 3.55 -6.41 -0.51
CA PHE A 370 2.24 -6.99 -0.75
C PHE A 370 2.35 -8.50 -0.95
N CYS A 371 1.33 -9.24 -0.53
CA CYS A 371 1.20 -10.63 -0.95
C CYS A 371 0.95 -10.67 -2.47
N LYS A 372 1.15 -11.83 -3.10
CA LYS A 372 0.97 -12.01 -4.56
C LYS A 372 -0.40 -11.57 -5.07
N VAL A 373 -1.45 -11.75 -4.28
CA VAL A 373 -2.82 -11.32 -4.63
C VAL A 373 -2.92 -9.79 -4.71
N CYS A 374 -2.44 -9.08 -3.69
CA CYS A 374 -2.42 -7.63 -3.67
C CYS A 374 -1.43 -7.06 -4.72
N LEU A 375 -0.29 -7.72 -4.95
CA LEU A 375 0.68 -7.31 -5.97
C LEU A 375 0.14 -7.45 -7.40
N GLU A 376 -0.58 -8.54 -7.69
CA GLU A 376 -1.28 -8.70 -8.97
C GLU A 376 -2.37 -7.62 -9.13
N GLY A 377 -3.12 -7.33 -8.07
CA GLY A 377 -4.08 -6.22 -8.04
C GLY A 377 -3.42 -4.86 -8.30
N LEU A 378 -2.21 -4.64 -7.78
CA LEU A 378 -1.42 -3.43 -8.02
C LEU A 378 -1.06 -3.28 -9.49
N TRP A 379 -0.55 -4.35 -10.13
CA TRP A 379 -0.26 -4.34 -11.56
C TRP A 379 -1.49 -3.98 -12.39
N HIS A 380 -2.63 -4.60 -12.11
CA HIS A 380 -3.88 -4.31 -12.83
C HIS A 380 -4.35 -2.87 -12.64
N ALA A 381 -4.34 -2.38 -11.41
CA ALA A 381 -4.76 -1.02 -11.11
C ALA A 381 -3.90 0.02 -11.84
N LEU A 382 -2.58 -0.19 -11.88
CA LEU A 382 -1.66 0.74 -12.52
C LEU A 382 -1.65 0.61 -14.06
N LEU A 383 -1.63 -0.61 -14.60
CA LEU A 383 -1.66 -0.84 -16.05
C LEU A 383 -2.97 -0.39 -16.70
N SER A 384 -4.09 -0.36 -15.96
CA SER A 384 -5.34 0.25 -16.46
C SER A 384 -5.24 1.76 -16.74
N LYS A 385 -4.17 2.42 -16.27
CA LYS A 385 -3.95 3.87 -16.38
C LYS A 385 -2.83 4.24 -17.35
N VAL A 386 -2.09 3.28 -17.89
CA VAL A 386 -0.94 3.53 -18.77
C VAL A 386 -0.98 2.63 -20.00
N SER A 387 -0.34 3.10 -21.07
CA SER A 387 -0.02 2.37 -22.28
C SER A 387 1.37 1.76 -22.16
N LEU A 388 1.55 0.51 -22.62
CA LEU A 388 2.87 -0.12 -22.67
C LEU A 388 3.77 0.54 -23.74
N ILE A 389 3.17 1.27 -24.67
CA ILE A 389 3.82 1.95 -25.80
C ILE A 389 3.86 3.46 -25.53
N ASP A 390 5.06 3.99 -25.27
CA ASP A 390 5.24 5.43 -25.05
C ASP A 390 5.09 6.23 -26.36
N SER A 391 5.66 5.74 -27.46
CA SER A 391 5.54 6.39 -28.76
C SER A 391 5.93 5.48 -29.93
N VAL A 392 5.56 5.89 -31.14
CA VAL A 392 6.15 5.39 -32.39
C VAL A 392 6.69 6.58 -33.18
N THR A 393 7.92 6.46 -33.66
CA THR A 393 8.63 7.53 -34.37
C THR A 393 9.16 7.06 -35.73
N GLU A 394 9.18 7.96 -36.69
CA GLU A 394 9.77 7.73 -38.01
C GLU A 394 11.27 8.03 -38.03
N GLY A 395 12.03 7.18 -38.71
CA GLY A 395 13.45 7.36 -38.98
C GLY A 395 13.76 7.17 -40.46
N CYS A 396 14.80 7.87 -40.93
CA CYS A 396 15.35 7.71 -42.28
C CYS A 396 16.85 7.46 -42.21
N SER A 397 17.32 6.42 -42.90
CA SER A 397 18.74 6.13 -43.09
C SER A 397 19.03 5.93 -44.58
N GLY A 398 19.49 7.00 -45.25
CA GLY A 398 19.57 7.04 -46.70
C GLY A 398 18.17 6.90 -47.32
N LYS A 399 17.97 5.86 -48.14
CA LYS A 399 16.67 5.53 -48.76
C LYS A 399 15.81 4.57 -47.94
N SER A 400 16.29 4.12 -46.78
CA SER A 400 15.56 3.16 -45.95
C SER A 400 14.74 3.92 -44.91
N LYS A 401 13.43 3.66 -44.91
CA LYS A 401 12.52 4.20 -43.91
C LYS A 401 12.30 3.20 -42.79
N SER A 402 12.17 3.69 -41.56
CA SER A 402 11.88 2.85 -40.41
C SER A 402 10.86 3.47 -39.46
N LEU A 403 10.14 2.61 -38.76
CA LEU A 403 9.31 2.95 -37.60
C LEU A 403 10.00 2.39 -36.36
N SER A 404 10.15 3.19 -35.32
CA SER A 404 10.71 2.76 -34.04
C SER A 404 9.69 2.94 -32.93
N VAL A 405 9.40 1.88 -32.19
CA VAL A 405 8.53 1.93 -31.00
C VAL A 405 9.38 2.17 -29.76
N GLU A 406 8.95 3.11 -28.93
CA GLU A 406 9.42 3.31 -27.57
C GLU A 406 8.41 2.67 -26.62
N LEU A 407 8.89 1.78 -25.76
CA LEU A 407 8.06 1.07 -24.78
C LEU A 407 8.44 1.56 -23.38
N ILE A 408 7.49 1.47 -22.44
CA ILE A 408 7.82 1.63 -21.03
C ILE A 408 8.94 0.64 -20.69
N PRO A 409 10.02 1.08 -19.99
CA PRO A 409 11.23 0.28 -19.77
C PRO A 409 11.02 -0.81 -18.71
N LEU A 410 10.14 -1.76 -19.00
CA LEU A 410 9.89 -3.02 -18.31
C LEU A 410 10.62 -4.16 -19.04
N ALA A 411 10.62 -5.36 -18.44
CA ALA A 411 11.21 -6.55 -19.03
C ALA A 411 12.68 -6.35 -19.45
N GLN A 412 13.05 -6.83 -20.64
CA GLN A 412 14.40 -6.68 -21.19
C GLN A 412 14.83 -5.23 -21.46
N PHE A 413 13.97 -4.23 -21.22
CA PHE A 413 14.31 -2.81 -21.34
C PHE A 413 14.55 -2.11 -20.00
N ARG A 414 14.44 -2.82 -18.86
CA ARG A 414 14.77 -2.24 -17.55
C ARG A 414 16.23 -1.81 -17.46
N GLN A 415 16.46 -0.66 -16.83
CA GLN A 415 17.80 -0.23 -16.43
C GLN A 415 18.28 -0.93 -15.16
N VAL A 416 17.35 -1.18 -14.22
CA VAL A 416 17.62 -1.85 -12.95
C VAL A 416 16.90 -3.20 -12.94
N PRO A 417 17.63 -4.32 -12.90
CA PRO A 417 17.01 -5.65 -12.81
C PRO A 417 16.19 -5.81 -11.52
N ILE A 418 15.12 -6.59 -11.60
CA ILE A 418 14.27 -6.96 -10.48
C ILE A 418 14.29 -8.47 -10.26
N GLY A 419 13.75 -8.93 -9.12
CA GLY A 419 13.74 -10.35 -8.76
C GLY A 419 12.71 -11.19 -9.52
N SER A 420 11.66 -10.59 -10.09
CA SER A 420 10.64 -11.29 -10.86
C SER A 420 11.06 -11.52 -12.31
N THR A 421 10.49 -12.57 -12.91
CA THR A 421 10.72 -12.90 -14.31
C THR A 421 9.69 -12.20 -15.17
N GLU A 422 10.15 -11.48 -16.19
CA GLU A 422 9.31 -10.68 -17.08
C GLU A 422 9.84 -10.69 -18.53
N SER A 423 8.96 -10.41 -19.49
CA SER A 423 9.31 -10.33 -20.93
C SER A 423 8.36 -9.40 -21.68
N TYR A 424 8.82 -8.77 -22.76
CA TYR A 424 7.91 -8.31 -23.82
C TYR A 424 7.96 -9.22 -25.03
N THR A 425 6.80 -9.46 -25.62
CA THR A 425 6.67 -9.88 -27.02
C THR A 425 6.23 -8.69 -27.86
N ILE A 426 6.97 -8.38 -28.93
CA ILE A 426 6.66 -7.26 -29.82
C ILE A 426 6.34 -7.81 -31.21
N THR A 427 5.20 -7.40 -31.77
CA THR A 427 4.81 -7.80 -33.13
C THR A 427 4.41 -6.58 -33.94
N TRP A 428 4.92 -6.49 -35.16
CA TRP A 428 4.48 -5.52 -36.16
C TRP A 428 3.55 -6.21 -37.15
N SER A 429 2.50 -5.51 -37.57
CA SER A 429 1.56 -6.01 -38.56
C SER A 429 1.15 -4.93 -39.55
N ARG A 430 0.76 -5.38 -40.74
CA ARG A 430 0.22 -4.56 -41.84
C ARG A 430 -0.93 -5.34 -42.47
N ASP A 431 -2.04 -4.66 -42.75
CA ASP A 431 -3.23 -5.26 -43.37
C ASP A 431 -3.75 -6.53 -42.65
N GLY A 432 -3.55 -6.59 -41.32
CA GLY A 432 -3.92 -7.73 -40.48
C GLY A 432 -2.93 -8.89 -40.46
N GLU A 433 -1.82 -8.82 -41.22
CA GLU A 433 -0.78 -9.85 -41.26
C GLU A 433 0.45 -9.45 -40.45
N VAL A 434 0.94 -10.36 -39.60
CA VAL A 434 2.14 -10.13 -38.78
C VAL A 434 3.40 -10.26 -39.65
N ILE A 435 4.27 -9.26 -39.57
CA ILE A 435 5.56 -9.22 -40.28
C ILE A 435 6.59 -10.01 -39.45
N GLN A 436 6.62 -11.32 -39.65
CA GLN A 436 7.35 -12.29 -38.81
C GLN A 436 8.83 -11.95 -38.61
N GLU A 437 9.51 -11.42 -39.63
CA GLU A 437 10.92 -11.04 -39.59
C GLU A 437 11.25 -10.01 -38.48
N PHE A 438 10.28 -9.17 -38.13
CA PHE A 438 10.43 -8.10 -37.14
C PHE A 438 9.84 -8.45 -35.77
N THR A 439 9.53 -9.72 -35.52
CA THR A 439 9.10 -10.18 -34.19
C THR A 439 10.19 -9.89 -33.15
N ASN A 440 9.79 -9.30 -32.02
CA ASN A 440 10.65 -8.84 -30.93
C ASN A 440 11.69 -7.77 -31.34
N LYS A 441 11.45 -7.05 -32.45
CA LYS A 441 12.23 -5.88 -32.85
C LYS A 441 11.47 -4.60 -32.47
N THR A 442 12.18 -3.64 -31.89
CA THR A 442 11.66 -2.29 -31.62
C THR A 442 11.68 -1.40 -32.86
N THR A 443 12.32 -1.84 -33.94
CA THR A 443 12.39 -1.09 -35.20
C THR A 443 11.91 -1.98 -36.34
N LEU A 444 10.95 -1.46 -37.12
CA LEU A 444 10.45 -2.04 -38.36
C LEU A 444 11.03 -1.25 -39.54
N ILE A 445 11.55 -1.94 -40.55
CA ILE A 445 11.90 -1.32 -41.83
C ILE A 445 10.66 -1.35 -42.71
N VAL A 446 10.29 -0.21 -43.28
CA VAL A 446 9.08 -0.03 -44.09
C VAL A 446 9.42 0.55 -45.45
N ASP A 447 8.51 0.37 -46.41
CA ASP A 447 8.58 1.08 -47.69
C ASP A 447 8.47 2.60 -47.46
N ASP A 448 9.17 3.38 -48.29
CA ASP A 448 9.17 4.86 -48.24
C ASP A 448 7.91 5.45 -48.88
N ASP A 449 6.75 4.95 -48.46
CA ASP A 449 5.43 5.30 -48.98
C ASP A 449 4.59 5.96 -47.89
N ALA A 450 4.29 7.24 -48.07
CA ALA A 450 3.40 7.98 -47.17
C ALA A 450 1.95 7.44 -47.25
N GLY A 451 1.27 7.43 -46.11
CA GLY A 451 -0.12 6.97 -45.97
C GLY A 451 -0.27 5.46 -45.71
N VAL A 452 0.83 4.71 -45.61
CA VAL A 452 0.78 3.29 -45.21
C VAL A 452 0.69 3.19 -43.69
N THR A 453 -0.25 2.39 -43.22
CA THR A 453 -0.48 2.13 -41.80
C THR A 453 0.19 0.83 -41.35
N TYR A 454 0.84 0.89 -40.20
CA TYR A 454 1.37 -0.26 -39.48
C TYR A 454 0.81 -0.29 -38.06
N ILE A 455 0.67 -1.48 -37.49
CA ILE A 455 0.28 -1.66 -36.09
C ILE A 455 1.41 -2.36 -35.36
N VAL A 456 1.90 -1.75 -34.29
CA VAL A 456 2.78 -2.40 -33.32
C VAL A 456 1.94 -2.89 -32.14
N THR A 457 2.19 -4.10 -31.68
CA THR A 457 1.59 -4.67 -30.48
C THR A 457 2.68 -5.10 -29.52
N ALA A 458 2.58 -4.66 -28.27
CA ALA A 458 3.44 -5.04 -27.17
C ALA A 458 2.64 -5.87 -26.17
N LYS A 459 3.10 -7.09 -25.90
CA LYS A 459 2.57 -7.94 -24.84
C LYS A 459 3.59 -8.08 -23.73
N TYR A 460 3.25 -7.56 -22.56
CA TYR A 460 4.02 -7.74 -21.33
C TYR A 460 3.65 -9.06 -20.66
N SER A 461 4.58 -9.67 -19.95
CA SER A 461 4.36 -10.85 -19.12
C SER A 461 5.25 -10.75 -17.90
N THR A 462 4.74 -11.08 -16.72
CA THR A 462 5.49 -11.13 -15.47
C THR A 462 4.99 -12.29 -14.60
N THR A 463 5.85 -12.88 -13.77
CA THR A 463 5.44 -13.88 -12.77
C THR A 463 4.58 -13.31 -11.64
N GLU A 464 4.42 -11.98 -11.57
CA GLU A 464 3.58 -11.28 -10.59
C GLU A 464 2.11 -11.16 -11.03
N VAL A 465 1.79 -11.53 -12.28
CA VAL A 465 0.42 -11.56 -12.81
C VAL A 465 0.21 -12.90 -13.52
N ILE A 466 -0.70 -13.72 -12.99
CA ILE A 466 -1.10 -15.00 -13.60
C ILE A 466 -2.35 -14.81 -14.45
N VAL A 467 -3.28 -13.96 -14.00
CA VAL A 467 -4.59 -13.79 -14.64
C VAL A 467 -4.79 -12.34 -15.07
N ASP A 468 -5.04 -12.13 -16.37
CA ASP A 468 -5.35 -10.84 -16.98
C ASP A 468 -6.67 -10.92 -17.75
N LYS A 469 -7.78 -10.65 -17.07
CA LYS A 469 -9.12 -10.76 -17.67
C LYS A 469 -9.46 -9.54 -18.52
N GLU A 470 -8.94 -8.39 -18.13
CA GLU A 470 -9.21 -7.09 -18.72
C GLU A 470 -8.24 -6.78 -19.89
N GLY A 471 -7.13 -7.53 -20.02
CA GLY A 471 -6.20 -7.41 -21.13
C GLY A 471 -5.19 -6.28 -20.97
N HIS A 472 -4.91 -5.86 -19.73
CA HIS A 472 -4.02 -4.72 -19.45
C HIS A 472 -2.54 -5.02 -19.76
N LEU A 473 -2.15 -6.28 -19.94
CA LEU A 473 -0.78 -6.66 -20.31
C LEU A 473 -0.55 -6.69 -21.82
N VAL A 474 -1.53 -6.27 -22.63
CA VAL A 474 -1.40 -6.18 -24.09
C VAL A 474 -1.80 -4.78 -24.54
N ASP A 475 -0.98 -4.18 -25.37
CA ASP A 475 -1.26 -2.87 -25.94
C ASP A 475 -0.89 -2.82 -27.42
N SER A 476 -1.61 -2.01 -28.19
CA SER A 476 -1.43 -1.87 -29.63
C SER A 476 -1.55 -0.42 -30.05
N MET A 477 -0.60 0.04 -30.89
CA MET A 477 -0.62 1.38 -31.46
C MET A 477 -0.61 1.29 -32.99
N GLU A 478 -1.56 1.99 -33.60
CA GLU A 478 -1.60 2.21 -35.04
C GLU A 478 -0.78 3.45 -35.40
N TYR A 479 0.07 3.34 -36.42
CA TYR A 479 0.89 4.44 -36.89
C TYR A 479 0.85 4.52 -38.42
N MET A 480 0.50 5.70 -38.93
CA MET A 480 0.48 6.00 -40.36
C MET A 480 1.75 6.75 -40.75
N VAL A 481 2.48 6.23 -41.73
CA VAL A 481 3.69 6.87 -42.26
C VAL A 481 3.34 8.25 -42.84
N THR A 482 3.95 9.33 -42.36
CA THR A 482 3.58 10.70 -42.72
C THR A 482 4.43 11.27 -43.85
N ASP A 483 5.74 11.05 -43.84
CA ASP A 483 6.67 11.69 -44.78
C ASP A 483 7.32 10.69 -45.75
N THR A 484 8.18 11.17 -46.65
CA THR A 484 9.11 10.31 -47.41
C THR A 484 10.55 10.72 -47.10
N CYS A 485 11.49 9.79 -47.10
CA CYS A 485 12.88 10.09 -46.82
C CYS A 485 13.49 11.00 -47.90
N ALA A 486 14.21 12.04 -47.49
CA ALA A 486 14.89 12.94 -48.42
C ALA A 486 15.94 12.17 -49.23
N HIS A 487 15.81 12.23 -50.56
CA HIS A 487 16.63 11.50 -51.52
C HIS A 487 17.97 12.15 -51.85
#